data_AF-A0A6G0VRL5-F1
#
_entry.id   AF-A0A6G0VRL5-F1
#
_cell.length_a   1.000
_cell.length_b   1.000
_cell.length_c   1.000
_cell.angle_alpha   90.00
_cell.angle_beta   90.00
_cell.angle_gamma   90.00
#
_symmetry.space_group_name_H-M   'P 1'
#
loop_
_entity.id
_entity.type
_entity.pdbx_description
1 polymer ?
#
loop_
_entity_poly.entity_id
_entity_poly.type
_entity_poly.pdbx_seq_one_letter_code
_entity_poly.pdbx_strand_id
1 'polypeptide(L)'
;MSQEEIVRNIMKGLKPNIARYIGIIGNKNLNELKENVRKYEMIEFMVTGHIPQTPSEFKTDIIKNQLNQINSQTIEDNKISDEIKELKQIIQKSLNMSEKQNSNNFSHANKKCDICGLNNHNTNNCFKKPNHNYTTISKMSVNTFIH
;
A
#
# COMPACT_ATOMS: atom_id res chain seq x y z
N MET A 1 11.86 -30.77 17.90
CA MET A 1 10.53 -30.81 18.53
C MET A 1 10.39 -32.14 19.24
N SER A 2 10.02 -32.16 20.53
CA SER A 2 9.85 -33.43 21.26
C SER A 2 8.52 -34.11 20.87
N GLN A 3 8.42 -35.43 21.05
CA GLN A 3 7.17 -36.15 20.78
C GLN A 3 6.00 -35.58 21.59
N GLU A 4 6.23 -35.23 22.85
CA GLU A 4 5.21 -34.61 23.69
C GLU A 4 4.76 -33.25 23.17
N GLU A 5 5.68 -32.44 22.65
CA GLU A 5 5.36 -31.15 22.06
C GLU A 5 4.53 -31.29 20.78
N ILE A 6 4.87 -32.27 19.93
CA ILE A 6 4.08 -32.61 18.74
C ILE A 6 2.67 -33.05 19.16
N VAL A 7 2.55 -33.95 20.13
CA VAL A 7 1.24 -34.43 20.63
C VAL A 7 0.42 -33.26 21.20
N ARG A 8 1.03 -32.38 22.00
CA ARG A 8 0.36 -31.17 22.52
C ARG A 8 -0.14 -30.26 21.40
N ASN A 9 0.66 -30.06 20.35
CA ASN A 9 0.26 -29.23 19.20
C ASN A 9 -0.90 -29.85 18.42
N ILE A 10 -0.90 -31.18 18.20
CA ILE A 10 -2.01 -31.87 17.56
C ILE A 10 -3.27 -31.76 18.43
N MET A 11 -3.18 -32.03 19.73
CA MET A 11 -4.31 -31.95 20.66
C MET A 11 -4.98 -30.57 20.67
N LYS A 12 -4.19 -29.49 20.55
CA LYS A 12 -4.72 -28.11 20.44
C LYS A 12 -5.52 -27.87 19.15
N GLY A 13 -5.21 -28.61 18.08
CA GLY A 13 -5.91 -28.52 16.80
C GLY A 13 -7.21 -29.34 16.73
N LEU A 14 -7.49 -30.19 17.72
CA LEU A 14 -8.70 -31.01 17.75
C LEU A 14 -9.92 -30.18 18.19
N LYS A 15 -11.11 -30.57 17.70
CA LYS A 15 -12.37 -29.99 18.18
C LYS A 15 -12.51 -30.20 19.70
N PRO A 16 -13.10 -29.25 20.46
CA PRO A 16 -13.15 -29.32 21.92
C PRO A 16 -13.78 -30.60 22.49
N ASN A 17 -14.81 -31.14 21.84
CA ASN A 17 -15.43 -32.41 22.21
C ASN A 17 -14.44 -33.57 22.09
N ILE A 18 -13.74 -33.68 20.96
CA ILE A 18 -12.73 -34.72 20.70
C ILE A 18 -11.58 -34.60 21.70
N ALA A 19 -11.04 -33.38 21.85
CA ALA A 19 -9.94 -33.09 22.76
C ALA A 19 -10.26 -33.44 24.22
N ARG A 20 -11.50 -33.22 24.66
CA ARG A 20 -11.97 -33.58 26.01
C ARG A 20 -11.95 -35.08 26.23
N TYR A 21 -12.47 -35.88 25.29
CA TYR A 21 -12.49 -37.34 25.42
C TYR A 21 -11.09 -37.93 25.38
N ILE A 22 -10.29 -37.55 24.40
CA ILE A 22 -8.95 -38.12 24.18
C ILE A 22 -7.96 -37.61 25.23
N GLY A 23 -8.15 -36.39 25.73
CA GLY A 23 -7.28 -35.77 26.74
C GLY A 23 -7.29 -36.49 28.09
N ILE A 24 -8.43 -37.07 28.48
CA ILE A 24 -8.57 -37.80 29.76
C ILE A 24 -7.78 -39.12 29.74
N ILE A 25 -7.64 -39.75 28.57
CA ILE A 25 -7.04 -41.08 28.42
C ILE A 25 -5.50 -41.02 28.49
N GLY A 26 -4.91 -39.83 28.27
CA GLY A 26 -3.47 -39.62 28.25
C GLY A 26 -2.85 -39.96 26.89
N ASN A 27 -1.90 -39.13 26.43
CA ASN A 27 -1.26 -39.26 25.12
C ASN A 27 0.22 -38.88 25.25
N LYS A 28 1.07 -39.82 25.67
CA LYS A 28 2.51 -39.55 25.91
C LYS A 28 3.31 -39.48 24.61
N ASN A 29 2.83 -40.15 23.56
CA ASN A 29 3.48 -40.26 22.27
C ASN A 29 2.43 -40.34 21.15
N LEU A 30 2.91 -40.28 19.90
CA LEU A 30 2.04 -40.29 18.72
C LEU A 30 1.26 -41.60 18.52
N ASN A 31 1.80 -42.74 18.98
CA ASN A 31 1.11 -44.02 18.86
C ASN A 31 -0.10 -44.08 19.78
N GLU A 32 0.06 -43.68 21.04
CA GLU A 32 -1.05 -43.58 22.00
C GLU A 32 -2.13 -42.62 21.50
N LEU A 33 -1.73 -41.44 21.00
CA LEU A 33 -2.66 -40.47 20.42
C LEU A 33 -3.47 -41.09 19.27
N LYS A 34 -2.79 -41.77 18.33
CA LYS A 34 -3.43 -42.40 17.17
C LYS A 34 -4.43 -43.48 17.60
N GLU A 35 -4.09 -44.31 18.58
CA GLU A 35 -5.00 -45.34 19.08
C GLU A 35 -6.21 -44.73 19.78
N ASN A 36 -6.00 -43.68 20.58
CA ASN A 36 -7.09 -43.03 21.32
C ASN A 36 -8.05 -42.27 20.38
N VAL A 37 -7.54 -41.66 19.30
CA VAL A 37 -8.38 -41.09 18.23
C VAL A 37 -9.25 -42.17 17.59
N ARG A 38 -8.67 -43.32 17.23
CA ARG A 38 -9.45 -44.43 16.64
C ARG A 38 -10.52 -44.98 17.56
N LYS A 39 -10.23 -45.09 18.86
CA LYS A 39 -11.22 -45.49 19.87
C LYS A 39 -12.36 -44.48 19.95
N TYR A 40 -12.05 -43.19 19.94
CA TYR A 40 -13.06 -42.14 19.90
C TYR A 40 -13.95 -42.25 18.65
N GLU A 41 -13.35 -42.40 17.46
CA GLU A 41 -14.09 -42.55 16.20
C GLU A 41 -15.02 -43.78 16.22
N MET A 42 -14.55 -44.92 16.74
CA MET A 42 -15.39 -46.11 16.90
C MET A 42 -16.55 -45.89 17.86
N ILE A 43 -16.32 -45.23 19.01
CA ILE A 43 -17.39 -44.94 19.98
C ILE A 43 -18.39 -43.95 19.39
N GLU A 44 -17.92 -42.88 18.75
CA GLU A 44 -18.77 -41.89 18.09
C GLU A 44 -19.64 -42.54 17.01
N PHE A 45 -19.07 -43.46 16.21
CA PHE A 45 -19.81 -44.28 15.27
C PHE A 45 -20.89 -45.13 15.95
N MET A 46 -20.53 -45.87 17.01
CA MET A 46 -21.48 -46.73 17.74
C MET A 46 -22.63 -45.95 18.37
N VAL A 47 -22.37 -44.72 18.85
CA VAL A 47 -23.37 -43.88 19.52
C VAL A 47 -24.27 -43.16 18.51
N THR A 48 -23.71 -42.65 17.41
CA THR A 48 -24.45 -41.82 16.45
C THR A 48 -24.99 -42.59 15.25
N GLY A 49 -24.50 -43.81 15.01
CA GLY A 49 -24.79 -44.61 13.82
C GLY A 49 -24.22 -44.02 12.52
N HIS A 50 -23.43 -42.95 12.60
CA HIS A 50 -22.97 -42.20 11.45
C HIS A 50 -21.60 -42.69 11.00
N ILE A 51 -21.52 -43.32 9.82
CA ILE A 51 -20.27 -43.88 9.28
C ILE A 51 -19.21 -42.76 9.25
N PRO A 52 -18.08 -42.91 9.96
CA PRO A 52 -16.99 -41.95 9.84
C PRO A 52 -16.53 -41.92 8.39
N GLN A 53 -16.26 -40.73 7.86
CA GLN A 53 -15.84 -40.52 6.46
C GLN A 53 -14.81 -41.58 6.05
N THR A 54 -14.99 -42.16 4.87
CA THR A 54 -14.06 -43.18 4.40
C THR A 54 -12.66 -42.56 4.26
N PRO A 55 -11.56 -43.34 4.42
CA PRO A 55 -10.21 -42.82 4.24
C PRO A 55 -9.99 -42.13 2.89
N SER A 56 -10.78 -42.50 1.87
CA SER A 56 -10.78 -41.85 0.56
C SER A 56 -11.44 -40.46 0.61
N GLU A 57 -12.61 -40.34 1.23
CA GLU A 57 -13.30 -39.05 1.41
C GLU A 57 -12.42 -38.06 2.19
N PHE A 58 -11.80 -38.52 3.28
CA PHE A 58 -10.90 -37.70 4.08
C PHE A 58 -9.70 -37.18 3.27
N LYS A 59 -9.09 -38.04 2.43
CA LYS A 59 -8.00 -37.62 1.52
C LYS A 59 -8.48 -36.59 0.50
N THR A 60 -9.66 -36.80 -0.09
CA THR A 60 -10.24 -35.85 -1.04
C THR A 60 -10.52 -34.50 -0.39
N ASP A 61 -11.05 -34.47 0.83
CA ASP A 61 -11.30 -33.25 1.58
C ASP A 61 -10.02 -32.48 1.91
N ILE A 62 -8.94 -33.20 2.30
CA ILE A 62 -7.62 -32.60 2.52
C ILE A 62 -7.10 -31.96 1.22
N ILE A 63 -7.13 -32.71 0.12
CA ILE A 63 -6.63 -32.23 -1.19
C ILE A 63 -7.44 -31.00 -1.62
N LYS A 64 -8.76 -31.03 -1.46
CA LYS A 64 -9.64 -29.91 -1.79
C LYS A 64 -9.33 -28.68 -0.94
N ASN A 65 -9.10 -28.85 0.36
CA ASN A 65 -8.74 -27.75 1.25
C ASN A 65 -7.36 -27.15 0.88
N GLN A 66 -6.37 -27.99 0.59
CA GLN A 66 -5.06 -27.54 0.12
C GLN A 66 -5.16 -26.77 -1.21
N LEU A 67 -5.96 -27.26 -2.17
CA LEU A 67 -6.22 -26.56 -3.43
C LEU A 67 -6.87 -25.19 -3.20
N ASN A 68 -7.83 -25.09 -2.28
CA ASN A 68 -8.47 -23.83 -1.95
C ASN A 68 -7.48 -22.83 -1.33
N GLN A 69 -6.57 -23.29 -0.46
CA GLN A 69 -5.51 -22.45 0.11
C GLN A 69 -4.55 -21.94 -0.97
N ILE A 70 -4.11 -22.82 -1.87
CA ILE A 70 -3.24 -22.45 -3.01
C ILE A 70 -3.92 -21.42 -3.90
N ASN A 71 -5.19 -21.65 -4.25
CA ASN A 71 -5.95 -20.71 -5.07
C ASN A 71 -6.10 -19.35 -4.40
N SER A 72 -6.35 -19.32 -3.08
CA SER A 72 -6.47 -18.07 -2.32
C SER A 72 -5.14 -17.30 -2.32
N GLN A 73 -4.02 -17.98 -2.08
CA GLN A 73 -2.69 -17.36 -2.14
C GLN A 73 -2.39 -16.82 -3.54
N THR A 74 -2.72 -17.58 -4.59
CA THR A 74 -2.50 -17.17 -5.99
C THR A 74 -3.31 -15.91 -6.32
N ILE A 75 -4.53 -15.78 -5.79
CA ILE A 75 -5.36 -14.58 -5.98
C ILE A 75 -4.71 -13.35 -5.31
N GLU A 76 -4.15 -13.50 -4.10
CA GLU A 76 -3.44 -12.42 -3.42
C GLU A 76 -2.16 -12.02 -4.16
N ASP A 77 -1.37 -12.99 -4.61
CA ASP A 77 -0.15 -12.74 -5.38
C ASP A 77 -0.45 -12.00 -6.70
N ASN A 78 -1.56 -12.34 -7.36
CA ASN A 78 -2.01 -11.64 -8.56
C ASN A 78 -2.40 -10.17 -8.27
N LYS A 79 -3.10 -9.90 -7.16
CA LYS A 79 -3.42 -8.53 -6.74
C LYS A 79 -2.16 -7.70 -6.49
N ILE A 80 -1.19 -8.27 -5.77
CA ILE A 80 0.11 -7.62 -5.51
C ILE A 80 0.82 -7.33 -6.84
N SER A 81 0.81 -8.27 -7.78
CA SER A 81 1.41 -8.09 -9.10
C SER A 81 0.78 -6.93 -9.88
N ASP A 82 -0.54 -6.78 -9.82
CA ASP A 82 -1.25 -5.70 -10.47
C ASP A 82 -1.02 -4.34 -9.79
N GLU A 83 -0.98 -4.28 -8.46
CA GLU A 83 -0.58 -3.07 -7.71
C GLU A 83 0.86 -2.64 -8.06
N ILE A 84 1.79 -3.59 -8.22
CA ILE A 84 3.16 -3.31 -8.67
C ILE A 84 3.17 -2.74 -10.11
N LYS A 85 2.33 -3.25 -11.01
CA LYS A 85 2.21 -2.71 -12.37
C LYS A 85 1.68 -1.27 -12.35
N GLU A 86 0.66 -0.98 -11.55
CA GLU A 86 0.14 0.38 -11.40
C GLU A 86 1.20 1.33 -10.85
N LEU A 87 1.92 0.93 -9.80
CA LEU A 87 3.03 1.72 -9.24
C LEU A 87 4.12 2.01 -10.29
N LYS A 88 4.51 1.00 -11.08
CA LYS A 88 5.47 1.20 -12.20
C LYS A 88 4.97 2.23 -13.21
N GLN A 89 3.69 2.19 -13.58
CA GLN A 89 3.10 3.16 -14.50
C GLN A 89 3.10 4.58 -13.92
N ILE A 90 2.77 4.75 -12.64
CA ILE A 90 2.80 6.05 -11.96
C ILE A 90 4.22 6.63 -11.95
N ILE A 91 5.21 5.81 -11.58
CA ILE A 91 6.63 6.23 -11.56
C ILE A 91 7.06 6.66 -12.96
N GLN A 92 6.78 5.85 -13.98
CA GLN A 92 7.18 6.16 -15.35
C GLN A 92 6.50 7.43 -15.89
N LYS A 93 5.23 7.65 -15.55
CA LYS A 93 4.52 8.90 -15.89
C LYS A 93 5.15 10.11 -15.21
N SER A 94 5.60 9.99 -13.96
CA SER A 94 6.25 11.08 -13.23
C SER A 94 7.64 11.44 -13.80
N LEU A 95 8.42 10.44 -14.21
CA LEU A 95 9.72 10.64 -14.87
C LEU A 95 9.56 11.31 -16.24
N ASN A 96 8.60 10.85 -17.06
CA ASN A 96 8.34 11.46 -18.36
C ASN A 96 7.83 12.93 -18.24
N MET A 97 7.21 13.28 -17.11
CA MET A 97 6.80 14.65 -16.82
C MET A 97 7.96 15.56 -16.41
N SER A 98 8.97 15.04 -15.70
CA SER A 98 10.16 15.83 -15.33
C SER A 98 11.07 16.09 -16.55
N GLU A 99 11.19 15.13 -17.48
CA GLU A 99 11.92 15.32 -18.74
C GLU A 99 11.29 16.37 -19.66
N LYS A 100 9.95 16.44 -19.72
CA LYS A 100 9.22 17.47 -20.48
C LYS A 100 9.29 18.87 -19.87
N GLN A 101 9.54 18.99 -18.56
CA GLN A 101 9.74 20.30 -17.92
C GLN A 101 11.19 20.79 -18.02
N ASN A 102 12.18 19.89 -18.03
CA ASN A 102 13.60 20.27 -18.20
C ASN A 102 13.99 20.64 -19.64
N SER A 103 13.16 20.33 -20.63
CA SER A 103 13.41 20.64 -22.05
C SER A 103 12.86 21.99 -22.50
N ASN A 104 12.12 22.70 -21.64
CA ASN A 104 11.57 24.01 -21.96
C ASN A 104 12.17 25.10 -21.05
N ASN A 105 13.04 25.90 -21.67
CA ASN A 105 13.47 27.27 -21.30
C ASN A 105 14.89 27.41 -20.73
N PHE A 106 15.82 27.80 -21.61
CA PHE A 106 16.59 29.04 -21.43
C PHE A 106 17.00 29.61 -22.81
N SER A 107 16.03 29.90 -23.67
CA SER A 107 16.23 30.86 -24.76
C SER A 107 15.62 32.20 -24.36
N HIS A 108 16.20 32.84 -23.34
CA HIS A 108 15.98 34.28 -23.18
C HIS A 108 16.64 34.96 -24.39
N ALA A 109 15.82 35.33 -25.38
CA ALA A 109 16.25 36.28 -26.38
C ALA A 109 16.79 37.50 -25.62
N ASN A 110 18.08 37.79 -25.79
CA ASN A 110 18.77 38.96 -25.22
C ASN A 110 18.05 40.23 -25.69
N LYS A 111 16.97 40.62 -25.01
CA LYS A 111 16.32 41.90 -25.26
C LYS A 111 17.21 42.96 -24.60
N LYS A 112 17.82 43.77 -25.45
CA LYS A 112 18.61 44.94 -25.05
C LYS A 112 17.66 45.98 -24.49
N CYS A 113 17.98 46.55 -23.33
CA CYS A 113 17.19 47.60 -22.72
C CYS A 113 17.38 48.91 -23.50
N ASP A 114 16.30 49.51 -23.99
CA ASP A 114 16.37 50.76 -24.77
C ASP A 114 16.84 51.98 -23.95
N ILE A 115 16.74 51.91 -22.61
CA ILE A 115 17.16 53.01 -21.71
C ILE A 115 18.68 52.99 -21.44
N CYS A 116 19.26 51.80 -21.20
CA CYS A 116 20.66 51.71 -20.74
C CYS A 116 21.56 50.89 -21.67
N GLY A 117 21.00 50.26 -22.71
CA GLY A 117 21.73 49.46 -23.69
C GLY A 117 22.26 48.12 -23.18
N LEU A 118 21.96 47.71 -21.95
CA LEU A 118 22.41 46.44 -21.37
C LEU A 118 21.40 45.32 -21.65
N ASN A 119 21.89 44.09 -21.73
CA ASN A 119 21.08 42.91 -21.99
C ASN A 119 20.36 42.40 -20.72
N ASN A 120 19.40 41.49 -20.93
CA ASN A 120 18.72 40.69 -19.88
C ASN A 120 17.80 41.46 -18.92
N HIS A 121 17.35 42.65 -19.30
CA HIS A 121 16.21 43.29 -18.63
C HIS A 121 15.49 44.22 -19.61
N ASN A 122 14.23 44.55 -19.30
CA ASN A 122 13.45 45.50 -20.08
C ASN A 122 13.44 46.89 -19.43
N THR A 123 12.88 47.84 -20.17
CA THR A 123 12.65 49.24 -19.80
C THR A 123 11.96 49.41 -18.44
N ASN A 124 11.03 48.50 -18.09
CA ASN A 124 10.24 48.59 -16.86
C ASN A 124 11.06 48.31 -15.60
N ASN A 125 12.08 47.45 -15.72
CA ASN A 125 12.97 47.04 -14.63
C ASN A 125 14.34 47.73 -14.69
N CYS A 126 14.47 48.79 -15.50
CA CYS A 126 15.71 49.54 -15.58
C CYS A 126 15.85 50.46 -14.36
N PHE A 127 16.89 50.25 -13.56
CA PHE A 127 17.21 51.09 -12.38
C PHE A 127 17.60 52.54 -12.73
N LYS A 128 17.78 52.86 -14.02
CA LYS A 128 18.01 54.22 -14.53
C LYS A 128 16.71 54.87 -15.02
N LYS A 129 15.63 54.87 -14.23
CA LYS A 129 14.43 55.64 -14.61
C LYS A 129 14.77 57.15 -14.62
N PRO A 130 14.37 57.92 -15.66
CA PRO A 130 14.47 59.37 -15.61
C PRO A 130 13.45 59.89 -14.61
N ASN A 131 13.90 60.62 -13.60
CA ASN A 131 13.01 61.37 -12.71
C ASN A 131 12.38 62.53 -13.51
N HIS A 132 11.11 62.37 -13.91
CA HIS A 132 10.31 63.49 -14.40
C HIS A 132 9.88 64.36 -13.23
N ASN A 133 10.63 65.42 -12.94
CA ASN A 133 10.13 66.54 -12.12
C ASN A 133 9.39 67.51 -13.03
N TYR A 134 8.06 67.56 -12.90
CA TYR A 134 7.26 68.68 -13.39
C TYR A 134 7.42 69.85 -12.41
N THR A 135 7.80 71.03 -12.91
CA THR A 135 7.50 72.29 -12.22
C THR A 135 7.26 73.39 -13.25
N THR A 136 6.01 73.54 -13.68
CA THR A 136 5.52 74.75 -14.34
C THR A 136 5.15 75.76 -13.25
N ILE A 137 5.98 76.79 -13.08
CA ILE A 137 5.65 77.96 -12.25
C ILE A 137 4.75 78.88 -13.08
N SER A 138 3.44 78.85 -12.83
CA SER A 138 2.53 79.92 -13.24
C SER A 138 2.33 80.88 -12.08
N LYS A 139 2.82 82.11 -12.24
CA LYS A 139 2.54 83.25 -11.38
C LYS A 139 1.06 83.62 -11.53
N MET A 140 0.28 83.53 -10.46
CA MET A 140 -0.92 84.36 -10.33
C MET A 140 -1.02 84.95 -8.91
N SER A 141 -1.32 86.24 -8.92
CA SER A 141 -1.44 87.20 -7.84
C SER A 141 -2.39 86.75 -6.74
N VAL A 142 -1.96 86.95 -5.49
CA VAL A 142 -2.84 86.98 -4.32
C VAL A 142 -3.36 88.41 -4.23
N ASN A 143 -4.67 88.60 -4.39
CA ASN A 143 -5.35 89.82 -3.99
C ASN A 143 -6.63 89.45 -3.24
N THR A 144 -6.69 89.94 -1.99
CA THR A 144 -7.92 90.46 -1.33
C THR A 144 -8.86 89.38 -0.77
N PHE A 145 -9.39 89.38 0.47
CA PHE A 145 -9.46 90.21 1.69
C PHE A 145 -9.99 89.22 2.79
N ILE A 146 -10.14 89.48 4.10
CA ILE A 146 -10.94 90.49 4.81
C ILE A 146 -10.55 90.42 6.31
N HIS A 147 -10.27 91.58 6.93
CA HIS A 147 -11.14 92.06 8.00
C HIS A 147 -11.53 93.51 7.71
#